data_AF-A0A235ENA2-F1
#
_entry.id   AF-A0A235ENA2-F1
#
_cell.length_a   1.000
_cell.length_b   1.000
_cell.length_c   1.000
_cell.angle_alpha   90.00
_cell.angle_beta   90.00
_cell.angle_gamma   90.00
#
_symmetry.space_group_name_H-M   'P 1'
#
loop_
_entity.id
_entity.type
_entity.pdbx_description
1 polymer ?
#
loop_
_entity_poly.entity_id
_entity_poly.type
_entity_poly.pdbx_seq_one_letter_code
_entity_poly.pdbx_strand_id
1 'polypeptide(L)'
;MDGGYILDMVRAFAEKNVQLISVDPRKWSGGTLADAAIGVDVFRAGKSVIQVPLDKFPQSGTQFNLIGYSYGSLVAAQVAINYGAGGTVVNHLVLIGSPIGGKFLQQVKTTPAIKNVIVVDLTAQGDPLYAGMSREKLLLSTPSLGKQMVEASGHFYYAPNTEEGKRRRRELAAYLYSRGLR
;
A
#
# COMPACT_ATOMS: atom_id res chain seq x y z
N MET A 1 7.44 1.28 7.24
CA MET A 1 8.24 2.40 6.68
C MET A 1 7.93 3.64 7.49
N ASP A 2 8.90 4.13 8.25
CA ASP A 2 8.87 5.43 8.92
C ASP A 2 9.57 6.45 8.03
N GLY A 3 8.93 7.58 7.77
CA GLY A 3 9.53 8.64 6.97
C GLY A 3 8.76 9.94 7.07
N GLY A 4 9.48 11.07 7.08
CA GLY A 4 8.88 12.41 7.18
C GLY A 4 7.85 12.72 6.09
N TYR A 5 7.85 11.96 4.98
CA TYR A 5 6.88 12.10 3.89
C TYR A 5 5.46 11.67 4.27
N ILE A 6 5.27 10.84 5.30
CA ILE A 6 3.96 10.30 5.68
C ILE A 6 3.04 11.43 6.18
N LEU A 7 3.58 12.40 6.93
CA LEU A 7 2.80 13.53 7.43
C LEU A 7 2.28 14.40 6.30
N ASP A 8 3.10 14.69 5.29
CA ASP A 8 2.65 15.43 4.11
C ASP A 8 1.74 14.58 3.21
N MET A 9 1.93 13.26 3.15
CA MET A 9 0.98 12.36 2.48
C MET A 9 -0.41 12.49 3.12
N VAL A 10 -0.52 12.38 4.45
CA VAL A 10 -1.79 12.55 5.16
C VAL A 10 -2.38 13.93 4.88
N ARG A 11 -1.56 14.99 4.90
CA ARG A 11 -1.99 16.36 4.57
C ARG A 11 -2.52 16.47 3.14
N ALA A 12 -1.83 15.90 2.16
CA ALA A 12 -2.24 15.95 0.75
C ALA A 12 -3.61 15.32 0.52
N PHE A 13 -3.95 14.25 1.26
CA PHE A 13 -5.30 13.66 1.21
C PHE A 13 -6.33 14.51 1.95
N ALA A 14 -5.97 15.11 3.10
CA ALA A 14 -6.85 16.01 3.83
C ALA A 14 -7.23 17.25 3.00
N GLU A 15 -6.32 17.77 2.18
CA GLU A 15 -6.58 18.85 1.20
C GLU A 15 -7.64 18.45 0.13
N LYS A 16 -7.91 17.16 -0.03
CA LYS A 16 -8.98 16.61 -0.88
C LYS A 16 -10.21 16.14 -0.10
N ASN A 17 -10.32 16.54 1.17
CA ASN A 17 -11.34 16.11 2.12
C ASN A 17 -11.34 14.59 2.38
N VAL A 18 -10.21 13.92 2.14
CA VAL A 18 -10.01 12.52 2.51
C VAL A 18 -9.25 12.48 3.82
N GLN A 19 -9.90 12.00 4.88
CA GLN A 19 -9.25 11.86 6.18
C GLN A 19 -8.55 10.49 6.26
N LEU A 20 -7.22 10.51 6.23
CA LEU A 20 -6.41 9.31 6.45
C LEU A 20 -6.01 9.19 7.92
N ILE A 21 -6.11 7.98 8.45
CA ILE A 21 -5.53 7.60 9.74
C ILE A 21 -4.27 6.78 9.44
N SER A 22 -3.10 7.30 9.76
CA SER A 22 -1.86 6.51 9.67
C SER A 22 -1.84 5.46 10.77
N VAL A 23 -1.58 4.21 10.41
CA VAL A 23 -1.41 3.11 11.37
C VAL A 23 -0.11 3.26 12.16
N ASP A 24 -0.04 2.73 13.39
CA ASP A 24 1.18 2.78 14.21
C ASP A 24 2.31 1.97 13.53
N PRO A 25 3.36 2.61 13.01
CA PRO A 25 4.42 1.91 12.30
C PRO A 25 5.13 0.87 13.16
N ARG A 26 5.21 1.04 14.49
CA ARG A 26 5.85 0.07 15.40
C ARG A 26 5.04 -1.20 15.58
N LYS A 27 3.73 -1.13 15.32
CA LYS A 27 2.81 -2.27 15.37
C LYS A 27 2.67 -2.97 14.01
N TRP A 28 2.86 -2.21 12.93
CA TRP A 28 2.52 -2.61 11.57
C TRP A 28 3.73 -2.76 10.63
N SER A 29 4.93 -2.43 11.09
CA SER A 29 6.24 -2.55 10.42
C SER A 29 7.17 -3.33 11.36
N GLY A 30 7.77 -4.43 10.88
CA GLY A 30 8.77 -5.21 11.63
C GLY A 30 10.20 -4.66 11.54
N GLY A 31 10.37 -3.51 10.88
CA GLY A 31 11.66 -2.92 10.55
C GLY A 31 12.09 -3.26 9.11
N THR A 32 12.88 -2.39 8.49
CA THR A 32 13.22 -2.41 7.05
C THR A 32 13.76 -3.76 6.56
N LEU A 33 14.49 -4.50 7.41
CA LEU A 33 15.10 -5.78 7.04
C LEU A 33 14.11 -6.96 7.06
N ALA A 34 13.21 -7.00 8.06
CA ALA A 34 12.18 -8.04 8.17
C ALA A 34 11.04 -7.80 7.17
N ASP A 35 10.70 -6.52 6.95
CA ASP A 35 9.64 -6.09 6.03
C ASP A 35 10.01 -6.29 4.55
N ALA A 36 11.29 -6.25 4.17
CA ALA A 36 11.71 -6.29 2.76
C ALA A 36 11.95 -7.70 2.20
N ALA A 37 12.31 -8.69 3.03
CA ALA A 37 12.73 -10.02 2.55
C ALA A 37 11.82 -11.17 3.00
N ILE A 38 11.55 -11.31 4.31
CA ILE A 38 10.78 -12.45 4.84
C ILE A 38 9.28 -12.15 4.83
N GLY A 39 8.89 -10.94 5.25
CA GLY A 39 7.48 -10.52 5.27
C GLY A 39 6.86 -10.47 3.88
N VAL A 40 7.57 -9.93 2.88
CA VAL A 40 7.07 -9.89 1.49
C VAL A 40 6.81 -11.29 0.94
N ASP A 41 7.76 -12.22 1.09
CA ASP A 41 7.61 -13.56 0.52
C ASP A 41 6.42 -14.32 1.13
N VAL A 42 6.14 -14.13 2.43
CA VAL A 42 4.99 -14.74 3.11
C VAL A 42 3.66 -14.06 2.74
N PHE A 43 3.57 -12.73 2.86
CA PHE A 43 2.29 -12.02 2.69
C PHE A 43 1.86 -11.86 1.24
N ARG A 44 2.76 -12.04 0.28
CA ARG A 44 2.51 -11.93 -1.16
C ARG A 44 1.72 -13.10 -1.74
N ALA A 45 1.85 -14.28 -1.16
CA ALA A 45 1.36 -15.53 -1.74
C ALA A 45 -0.15 -15.74 -1.54
N GLY A 46 -0.78 -15.09 -0.56
CA GLY A 46 -2.18 -15.27 -0.21
C GLY A 46 -2.43 -14.98 1.26
N LYS A 47 -3.64 -15.26 1.75
CA LYS A 47 -4.02 -15.06 3.16
C LYS A 47 -2.99 -15.71 4.10
N SER A 48 -2.30 -14.90 4.90
CA SER A 48 -1.32 -15.41 5.85
C SER A 48 -2.01 -15.94 7.11
N VAL A 49 -1.40 -16.96 7.73
CA VAL A 49 -1.83 -17.52 9.03
C VAL A 49 -1.56 -16.53 10.17
N ILE A 50 -0.67 -15.56 9.95
CA ILE A 50 -0.34 -14.50 10.89
C ILE A 50 -1.49 -13.51 10.92
N GLN A 51 -2.20 -13.46 12.06
CA GLN A 51 -3.27 -12.50 12.29
C GLN A 51 -2.69 -11.10 12.36
N VAL A 52 -2.93 -10.32 11.30
CA VAL A 52 -2.69 -8.90 11.32
C VAL A 52 -3.70 -8.27 12.31
N PRO A 53 -3.26 -7.51 13.34
CA PRO A 53 -4.15 -7.00 14.36
C PRO A 53 -5.28 -6.18 13.76
N LEU A 54 -6.53 -6.45 14.12
CA LEU A 54 -7.65 -5.60 13.72
C LEU A 54 -7.74 -4.44 14.70
N ASP A 55 -7.42 -3.23 14.24
CA ASP A 55 -7.67 -2.02 15.00
C ASP A 55 -9.12 -1.55 14.81
N LYS A 56 -9.78 -1.16 15.90
CA LYS A 56 -11.08 -0.47 15.81
C LYS A 56 -10.84 0.96 15.32
N PHE A 57 -10.82 1.13 14.01
CA PHE A 57 -10.75 2.46 13.43
C PHE A 57 -12.07 3.20 13.70
N PRO A 58 -12.03 4.48 14.11
CA PRO A 58 -13.25 5.28 14.29
C PRO A 58 -14.02 5.36 12.96
N GLN A 59 -15.30 4.96 12.98
CA GLN A 59 -16.17 4.92 11.80
C GLN A 59 -16.84 6.27 11.54
N SER A 60 -16.09 7.36 11.52
CA SER A 60 -16.65 8.70 11.32
C SER A 60 -16.93 9.06 9.85
N GLY A 61 -16.81 8.09 8.92
CA GLY A 61 -16.98 8.28 7.48
C GLY A 61 -17.92 7.26 6.84
N THR A 62 -18.39 7.57 5.62
CA THR A 62 -19.28 6.70 4.83
C THR A 62 -18.54 5.60 4.07
N GLN A 63 -17.20 5.69 4.00
CA GLN A 63 -16.35 4.71 3.36
C GLN A 63 -15.32 4.15 4.34
N PHE A 64 -15.08 2.84 4.24
CA PHE A 64 -13.94 2.18 4.85
C PHE A 64 -12.91 1.85 3.78
N ASN A 65 -11.80 2.58 3.80
CA ASN A 65 -10.75 2.54 2.78
C ASN A 65 -9.44 2.06 3.39
N LEU A 66 -8.69 1.24 2.65
CA LEU A 66 -7.37 0.76 3.02
C LEU A 66 -6.38 1.14 1.93
N ILE A 67 -5.30 1.82 2.31
CA ILE A 67 -4.23 2.24 1.40
C ILE A 67 -2.92 1.66 1.92
N GLY A 68 -2.19 0.97 1.07
CA GLY A 68 -0.87 0.45 1.41
C GLY A 68 0.13 0.66 0.29
N TYR A 69 1.38 0.90 0.69
CA TYR A 69 2.50 1.16 -0.21
C TYR A 69 3.62 0.15 0.06
N SER A 70 4.18 -0.45 -1.00
CA SER A 70 5.24 -1.45 -0.91
C SER A 70 4.81 -2.60 0.01
N TYR A 71 5.62 -3.01 0.98
CA TYR A 71 5.22 -3.96 2.02
C TYR A 71 3.85 -3.65 2.66
N GLY A 72 3.55 -2.37 2.92
CA GLY A 72 2.28 -1.94 3.50
C GLY A 72 1.07 -2.27 2.62
N SER A 73 1.23 -2.43 1.30
CA SER A 73 0.15 -2.86 0.40
C SER A 73 -0.24 -4.32 0.64
N LEU A 74 0.74 -5.19 0.96
CA LEU A 74 0.48 -6.58 1.29
C LEU A 74 -0.28 -6.67 2.61
N VAL A 75 0.13 -5.89 3.60
CA VAL A 75 -0.56 -5.79 4.89
C VAL A 75 -2.00 -5.29 4.70
N ALA A 76 -2.20 -4.21 3.93
CA ALA A 76 -3.52 -3.69 3.61
C ALA A 76 -4.41 -4.74 2.92
N ALA A 77 -3.85 -5.52 1.99
CA ALA A 77 -4.57 -6.61 1.33
C ALA A 77 -5.00 -7.72 2.31
N GLN A 78 -4.14 -8.10 3.26
CA GLN A 78 -4.48 -9.08 4.30
C GLN A 78 -5.59 -8.58 5.21
N VAL A 79 -5.48 -7.32 5.65
CA VAL A 79 -6.49 -6.66 6.48
C VAL A 79 -7.83 -6.59 5.75
N ALA A 80 -7.83 -6.25 4.46
CA ALA A 80 -9.04 -6.18 3.65
C ALA A 80 -9.77 -7.52 3.57
N ILE A 81 -9.03 -8.62 3.37
CA ILE A 81 -9.60 -9.97 3.39
C ILE A 81 -10.17 -10.33 4.77
N ASN A 82 -9.47 -9.99 5.84
CA ASN A 82 -9.93 -10.29 7.21
C ASN A 82 -11.21 -9.51 7.57
N TYR A 83 -11.27 -8.22 7.23
CA TYR A 83 -12.49 -7.43 7.39
C TYR A 83 -13.63 -7.95 6.53
N GLY A 84 -13.35 -8.32 5.28
CA GLY A 84 -14.35 -8.90 4.39
C GLY A 84 -14.91 -10.23 4.91
N ALA A 85 -14.06 -11.09 5.47
CA ALA A 85 -14.48 -12.33 6.12
C ALA A 85 -15.32 -12.08 7.39
N GLY A 86 -15.06 -10.99 8.09
CA GLY A 86 -15.84 -10.53 9.25
C GLY A 86 -17.12 -9.75 8.88
N GLY A 87 -17.50 -9.71 7.60
CA GLY A 87 -18.71 -9.02 7.13
C GLY A 87 -18.58 -7.50 6.97
N THR A 88 -17.39 -6.94 7.17
CA THR A 88 -17.14 -5.51 6.93
C THR A 88 -16.89 -5.26 5.45
N VAL A 89 -17.59 -4.28 4.88
CA VAL A 89 -17.36 -3.84 3.50
C VAL A 89 -16.13 -2.94 3.45
N VAL A 90 -15.17 -3.26 2.59
CA VAL A 90 -14.03 -2.42 2.24
C VAL A 90 -14.37 -1.71 0.93
N ASN A 91 -14.60 -0.41 0.97
CA ASN A 91 -15.00 0.38 -0.21
C ASN A 91 -13.87 0.46 -1.23
N HIS A 92 -12.65 0.78 -0.78
CA HIS A 92 -11.47 0.85 -1.61
C HIS A 92 -10.26 0.17 -0.94
N LEU A 93 -9.59 -0.72 -1.65
CA LEU A 93 -8.26 -1.23 -1.34
C LEU A 93 -7.28 -0.66 -2.38
N VAL A 94 -6.35 0.19 -1.94
CA VAL A 94 -5.35 0.83 -2.79
C VAL A 94 -3.98 0.18 -2.56
N LEU A 95 -3.37 -0.29 -3.64
CA LEU A 95 -2.10 -1.02 -3.66
C LEU A 95 -1.07 -0.22 -4.47
N ILE A 96 -0.18 0.50 -3.79
CA ILE A 96 0.85 1.36 -4.41
C ILE A 96 2.18 0.60 -4.42
N GLY A 97 2.89 0.57 -5.56
CA GLY A 97 4.20 -0.08 -5.69
C GLY A 97 4.20 -1.51 -5.11
N SER A 98 3.11 -2.24 -5.34
CA SER A 98 2.77 -3.42 -4.56
C SER A 98 3.42 -4.67 -5.14
N PRO A 99 4.24 -5.41 -4.37
CA PRO A 99 4.78 -6.69 -4.85
C PRO A 99 3.76 -7.84 -4.75
N ILE A 100 2.45 -7.59 -4.57
CA ILE A 100 1.43 -8.64 -4.39
C ILE A 100 1.46 -9.68 -5.52
N GLY A 101 1.32 -10.96 -5.19
CA GLY A 101 1.40 -12.05 -6.16
C GLY A 101 0.11 -12.19 -6.94
N GLY A 102 0.16 -12.71 -8.17
CA GLY A 102 -1.01 -12.81 -9.05
C GLY A 102 -2.22 -13.53 -8.43
N LYS A 103 -1.97 -14.63 -7.71
CA LYS A 103 -3.04 -15.36 -6.99
C LYS A 103 -3.71 -14.51 -5.92
N PHE A 104 -2.91 -13.81 -5.11
CA PHE A 104 -3.45 -12.99 -4.02
C PHE A 104 -4.14 -11.73 -4.56
N LEU A 105 -3.59 -11.13 -5.63
CA LEU A 105 -4.24 -10.03 -6.34
C LEU A 105 -5.61 -10.44 -6.88
N GLN A 106 -5.71 -11.65 -7.47
CA GLN A 106 -6.98 -12.16 -7.94
C GLN A 106 -7.96 -12.35 -6.79
N GLN A 107 -7.50 -12.93 -5.67
CA GLN A 107 -8.32 -13.13 -4.47
C GLN A 107 -8.92 -11.82 -3.94
N VAL A 108 -8.12 -10.76 -3.80
CA VAL A 108 -8.65 -9.46 -3.32
C VAL A 108 -9.62 -8.83 -4.32
N LYS A 109 -9.40 -9.02 -5.63
CA LYS A 109 -10.29 -8.51 -6.68
C LYS A 109 -11.63 -9.25 -6.75
N THR A 110 -11.67 -10.53 -6.40
CA THR A 110 -12.89 -11.35 -6.46
C THR A 110 -13.61 -11.46 -5.12
N THR A 111 -13.06 -10.91 -4.04
CA THR A 111 -13.71 -10.93 -2.72
C THR A 111 -14.89 -9.96 -2.70
N PRO A 112 -16.16 -10.40 -2.54
CA PRO A 112 -17.33 -9.54 -2.69
C PRO A 112 -17.42 -8.37 -1.69
N ALA A 113 -16.77 -8.51 -0.53
CA ALA A 113 -16.71 -7.46 0.48
C ALA A 113 -15.74 -6.33 0.12
N ILE A 114 -14.81 -6.55 -0.80
CA ILE A 114 -13.87 -5.53 -1.31
C ILE A 114 -14.46 -4.97 -2.59
N LYS A 115 -14.99 -3.74 -2.54
CA LYS A 115 -15.77 -3.18 -3.65
C LYS A 115 -14.89 -2.70 -4.80
N ASN A 116 -13.75 -2.10 -4.49
CA ASN A 116 -12.83 -1.59 -5.49
C ASN A 116 -11.39 -1.89 -5.10
N VAL A 117 -10.61 -2.41 -6.05
CA VAL A 117 -9.15 -2.56 -5.92
C VAL A 117 -8.48 -1.59 -6.88
N ILE A 118 -7.74 -0.62 -6.35
CA ILE A 118 -6.98 0.36 -7.14
C ILE A 118 -5.51 -0.03 -7.07
N VAL A 119 -4.92 -0.36 -8.21
CA VAL A 119 -3.49 -0.65 -8.33
C VAL A 119 -2.78 0.59 -8.88
N VAL A 120 -1.73 1.01 -8.19
CA VAL A 120 -0.85 2.12 -8.62
C VAL A 120 0.56 1.57 -8.75
N ASP A 121 0.86 1.01 -9.93
CA ASP A 121 2.21 0.59 -10.28
C ASP A 121 3.05 1.81 -10.66
N LEU A 122 4.31 1.84 -10.21
CA LEU A 122 5.24 2.94 -10.43
C LEU A 122 6.26 2.64 -11.55
N THR A 123 5.89 1.75 -12.47
CA THR A 123 6.75 1.27 -13.56
C THR A 123 7.21 2.41 -14.48
N ALA A 124 6.35 3.41 -14.71
CA ALA A 124 6.69 4.62 -15.46
C ALA A 124 7.74 5.50 -14.74
N GLN A 125 7.89 5.35 -13.42
CA GLN A 125 8.90 6.03 -12.61
C GLN A 125 10.17 5.17 -12.43
N GLY A 126 10.18 3.96 -13.00
CA GLY A 126 11.30 3.01 -12.95
C GLY A 126 11.19 1.96 -11.84
N ASP A 127 10.10 1.93 -11.06
CA ASP A 127 9.91 0.89 -10.03
C ASP A 127 9.83 -0.50 -10.67
N PRO A 128 10.70 -1.45 -10.28
CA PRO A 128 10.63 -2.81 -10.79
C PRO A 128 9.48 -3.63 -10.17
N LEU A 129 8.88 -3.17 -9.07
CA LEU A 129 7.74 -3.82 -8.43
C LEU A 129 6.44 -3.44 -9.12
N TYR A 130 5.58 -4.44 -9.32
CA TYR A 130 4.25 -4.25 -9.86
C TYR A 130 3.29 -5.33 -9.36
N ALA A 131 2.00 -4.99 -9.27
CA ALA A 131 1.01 -5.90 -8.75
C ALA A 131 0.81 -7.11 -9.69
N GLY A 132 0.83 -8.30 -9.12
CA GLY A 132 0.73 -9.56 -9.85
C GLY A 132 2.08 -10.13 -10.30
N MET A 133 3.20 -9.53 -9.90
CA MET A 133 4.53 -10.02 -10.25
C MET A 133 4.82 -11.43 -9.68
N SER A 134 5.69 -12.16 -10.39
CA SER A 134 6.14 -13.48 -9.95
C SER A 134 7.21 -13.38 -8.86
N ARG A 135 7.51 -14.51 -8.18
CA ARG A 135 8.57 -14.56 -7.16
C ARG A 135 9.94 -14.31 -7.77
N GLU A 136 10.18 -14.87 -8.93
CA GLU A 136 11.44 -14.76 -9.66
C GLU A 136 11.70 -13.29 -10.01
N LYS A 137 10.69 -12.59 -10.53
CA LYS A 137 10.80 -11.15 -10.84
C LYS A 137 11.05 -10.32 -9.59
N LEU A 138 10.42 -10.66 -8.46
CA LEU A 138 10.67 -9.97 -7.20
C LEU A 138 12.14 -10.11 -6.77
N LEU A 139 12.67 -11.33 -6.79
CA LEU A 139 14.07 -11.59 -6.41
C LEU A 139 15.03 -10.82 -7.31
N LEU A 140 14.81 -10.85 -8.63
CA LEU A 140 15.61 -10.10 -9.62
C LEU A 140 15.52 -8.57 -9.44
N SER A 141 14.48 -8.06 -8.79
CA SER A 141 14.29 -6.63 -8.54
C SER A 141 15.16 -6.08 -7.40
N THR A 142 15.63 -6.96 -6.50
CA THR A 142 16.33 -6.57 -5.25
C THR A 142 17.52 -5.63 -5.46
N PRO A 143 18.44 -5.86 -6.42
CA PRO A 143 19.56 -4.94 -6.64
C PRO A 143 19.10 -3.55 -7.10
N SER A 144 18.07 -3.49 -7.97
CA SER A 144 17.50 -2.24 -8.45
C SER A 144 16.86 -1.44 -7.30
N LEU A 145 16.14 -2.13 -6.40
CA LEU A 145 15.53 -1.50 -5.22
C LEU A 145 16.57 -0.88 -4.28
N GLY A 146 17.71 -1.55 -4.07
CA GLY A 146 18.81 -1.00 -3.27
C GLY A 146 19.35 0.31 -3.85
N LYS A 147 19.55 0.36 -5.17
CA LYS A 147 19.97 1.57 -5.89
C LYS A 147 18.92 2.69 -5.78
N GLN A 148 17.65 2.36 -6.03
CA GLN A 148 16.54 3.31 -5.99
C GLN A 148 16.30 3.91 -4.60
N MET A 149 16.63 3.18 -3.54
CA MET A 149 16.56 3.69 -2.16
C MET A 149 17.53 4.84 -1.93
N VAL A 150 18.77 4.71 -2.41
CA VAL A 150 19.82 5.73 -2.30
C VAL A 150 19.47 6.95 -3.14
N GLU A 151 18.95 6.74 -4.34
CA GLU A 151 18.60 7.80 -5.29
C GLU A 151 17.23 8.46 -5.02
N ALA A 152 16.44 7.89 -4.10
CA ALA A 152 15.04 8.24 -3.86
C ALA A 152 14.20 8.31 -5.16
N SER A 153 14.41 7.31 -6.04
CA SER A 153 13.81 7.16 -7.37
C SER A 153 12.98 5.88 -7.47
N GLY A 154 12.30 5.64 -8.59
CA GLY A 154 11.57 4.39 -8.85
C GLY A 154 10.61 4.00 -7.73
N HIS A 155 10.91 2.89 -7.05
CA HIS A 155 10.11 2.40 -5.94
C HIS A 155 9.94 3.42 -4.81
N PHE A 156 10.84 4.39 -4.66
CA PHE A 156 10.83 5.43 -3.63
C PHE A 156 10.29 6.78 -4.14
N TYR A 157 9.58 6.80 -5.27
CA TYR A 157 9.10 8.02 -5.95
C TYR A 157 8.40 9.04 -5.04
N TYR A 158 7.63 8.59 -4.04
CA TYR A 158 6.91 9.45 -3.08
C TYR A 158 7.67 9.76 -1.79
N ALA A 159 8.84 9.14 -1.58
CA ALA A 159 9.62 9.27 -0.35
C ALA A 159 10.33 10.64 -0.15
N PRO A 160 10.82 11.33 -1.20
CA PRO A 160 11.49 12.62 -1.02
C PRO A 160 10.64 13.66 -0.28
N ASN A 161 11.21 14.32 0.73
CA ASN A 161 10.57 15.43 1.43
C ASN A 161 10.95 16.80 0.81
N THR A 162 10.85 16.88 -0.51
CA THR A 162 11.10 18.09 -1.31
C THR A 162 9.79 18.67 -1.84
N GLU A 163 9.78 19.89 -2.39
CA GLU A 163 8.59 20.46 -3.04
C GLU A 163 8.06 19.58 -4.17
N GLU A 164 8.96 18.94 -4.92
CA GLU A 164 8.59 17.98 -5.95
C GLU A 164 7.92 16.73 -5.33
N GLY A 165 8.45 16.20 -4.24
CA GLY A 165 7.80 15.11 -3.50
C GLY A 165 6.42 15.49 -2.98
N LYS A 166 6.26 16.72 -2.47
CA LYS A 166 4.98 17.29 -2.01
C LYS A 166 3.96 17.40 -3.15
N ARG A 167 4.41 17.82 -4.33
CA ARG A 167 3.60 17.90 -5.55
C ARG A 167 3.11 16.51 -5.96
N ARG A 168 4.01 15.52 -6.04
CA ARG A 168 3.67 14.12 -6.37
C ARG A 168 2.62 13.52 -5.45
N ARG A 169 2.72 13.76 -4.14
CA ARG A 169 1.74 13.26 -3.16
C ARG A 169 0.35 13.89 -3.34
N ARG A 170 0.27 15.17 -3.70
CA ARG A 170 -0.99 15.84 -4.06
C ARG A 170 -1.59 15.32 -5.35
N GLU A 171 -0.77 15.00 -6.34
CA GLU A 171 -1.22 14.36 -7.57
C GLU A 171 -1.79 12.96 -7.30
N LEU A 172 -1.11 12.17 -6.46
CA LEU A 172 -1.62 10.87 -6.02
C LEU A 172 -2.97 11.01 -5.30
N ALA A 173 -3.09 11.95 -4.36
CA ALA A 173 -4.35 12.21 -3.65
C ALA A 173 -5.47 12.62 -4.62
N ALA A 174 -5.18 13.51 -5.58
CA ALA A 174 -6.14 13.92 -6.61
C ALA A 174 -6.56 12.76 -7.51
N TYR A 175 -5.60 11.92 -7.91
CA TYR A 175 -5.86 10.70 -8.68
C TYR A 175 -6.78 9.74 -7.91
N LEU A 176 -6.49 9.44 -6.65
CA LEU A 176 -7.31 8.51 -5.88
C LEU A 176 -8.70 9.07 -5.58
N TYR A 177 -8.80 10.38 -5.33
CA TYR A 177 -10.09 11.06 -5.19
C TYR A 177 -10.93 10.96 -6.48
N SER A 178 -10.33 11.16 -7.66
CA SER A 178 -11.05 11.01 -8.93
C SER A 178 -11.53 9.56 -9.18
N ARG A 179 -10.92 8.59 -8.50
CA ARG A 179 -11.31 7.16 -8.50
C ARG A 179 -12.35 6.81 -7.42
N GLY A 180 -12.93 7.80 -6.75
CA GLY A 180 -14.05 7.63 -5.81
C GLY A 180 -13.65 7.49 -4.34
N LEU A 181 -12.36 7.61 -4.02
CA LEU A 181 -11.88 7.60 -2.64
C LEU A 181 -12.32 8.88 -1.92
N ARG A 182 -12.98 8.74 -0.76
CA ARG A 182 -13.50 9.81 0.10
C ARG A 182 -13.06 9.59 1.54
#